data_AF-A0A3P3ESC0-F1
#
_entry.id   AF-A0A3P3ESC0-F1
#
_cell.length_a   1.000
_cell.length_b   1.000
_cell.length_c   1.000
_cell.angle_alpha   90.00
_cell.angle_beta   90.00
_cell.angle_gamma   90.00
#
_symmetry.space_group_name_H-M   'P 1'
#
loop_
_entity.id
_entity.type
_entity.pdbx_description
1 polymer ?
#
loop_
_entity_poly.entity_id
_entity_poly.type
_entity_poly.pdbx_seq_one_letter_code
_entity_poly.pdbx_strand_id
1 'polypeptide(L)'
;MASNDRPRAIADVSAGTILATVTIAVPPERVFRAITAEDQIPLWWGADNMYRTTKHTADVRPGGAWRSEGKGADGREFHVGGEYLEVEPPRRLVMTWKAPWDGDQVTTVTYTLEAVDNGTRLTLRHDGFGSRHDSCRDHCSGWERVLGWLGDFLAAEAGTKPAAVFHCRLIPPRPDFAFTLTDAEKTLMKSHSDYLRGKLAEGSVILFGPVADPAGPWGLGIVRAEDEAGARALTDGDPTVRSGLGFRYEILPMMSAVM
;
A
#
# COMPACT_ATOMS: atom_id res chain seq x y z
N MET A 1 0.33 -1.85 -11.49
CA MET A 1 -0.54 -1.54 -10.33
C MET A 1 0.06 -0.34 -9.62
N ALA A 2 -0.75 0.68 -9.33
CA ALA A 2 -0.30 1.84 -8.58
C ALA A 2 -0.05 1.41 -7.13
N SER A 3 1.22 1.41 -6.71
CA SER A 3 1.61 1.24 -5.31
C SER A 3 1.74 2.62 -4.70
N ASN A 4 1.35 2.78 -3.44
CA ASN A 4 1.68 3.99 -2.70
C ASN A 4 3.21 4.12 -2.61
N ASP A 5 3.70 5.34 -2.74
CA ASP A 5 5.09 5.64 -2.40
C ASP A 5 5.25 5.62 -0.87
N ARG A 6 6.46 5.32 -0.38
CA ARG A 6 6.73 5.52 1.05
C ARG A 6 6.62 7.01 1.40
N PRO A 7 5.90 7.37 2.48
CA PRO A 7 5.86 8.74 2.94
C PRO A 7 7.28 9.22 3.29
N ARG A 8 7.52 10.51 3.08
CA ARG A 8 8.76 11.17 3.50
C ARG A 8 8.43 12.46 4.22
N ALA A 9 9.10 12.72 5.33
CA ALA A 9 9.02 14.00 6.03
C ALA A 9 10.41 14.60 6.25
N ILE A 10 10.50 15.93 6.15
CA ILE A 10 11.73 16.70 6.39
C ILE A 10 11.38 17.88 7.29
N ALA A 11 12.16 18.05 8.37
CA ALA A 11 12.11 19.21 9.23
C ALA A 11 13.13 20.26 8.80
N ASP A 12 12.67 21.45 8.43
CA ASP A 12 13.49 22.66 8.41
C ASP A 12 13.40 23.31 9.78
N VAL A 13 14.32 22.91 10.66
CA VAL A 13 14.38 23.45 12.03
C VAL A 13 14.79 24.92 12.07
N SER A 14 15.43 25.45 11.02
CA SER A 14 15.79 26.87 10.96
C SER A 14 14.58 27.75 10.69
N ALA A 15 13.65 27.27 9.86
CA ALA A 15 12.38 27.92 9.58
C ALA A 15 11.25 27.47 10.54
N GLY A 16 11.51 26.52 11.44
CA GLY A 16 10.50 25.95 12.33
C GLY A 16 9.31 25.35 11.57
N THR A 17 9.61 24.65 10.47
CA THR A 17 8.63 24.12 9.51
C THR A 17 8.90 22.65 9.19
N ILE A 18 7.85 21.87 8.97
CA ILE A 18 7.92 20.49 8.46
C ILE A 18 7.27 20.45 7.08
N LEU A 19 7.88 19.71 6.15
CA LEU A 19 7.27 19.31 4.88
C LEU A 19 7.23 17.79 4.81
N ALA A 20 6.06 17.22 4.59
CA ALA A 20 5.87 15.79 4.37
C ALA A 20 5.06 15.53 3.09
N THR A 21 5.32 14.41 2.43
CA THR A 21 4.61 14.06 1.20
C THR A 21 4.43 12.55 1.05
N VAL A 22 3.35 12.15 0.40
CA VAL A 22 3.06 10.77 0.01
C VAL A 22 2.20 10.75 -1.26
N THR A 23 2.41 9.77 -2.13
CA THR A 23 1.51 9.48 -3.26
C THR A 23 0.60 8.32 -2.88
N ILE A 24 -0.72 8.51 -2.96
CA ILE A 24 -1.73 7.51 -2.58
C ILE A 24 -2.58 7.15 -3.79
N ALA A 25 -2.75 5.87 -4.08
CA ALA A 25 -3.43 5.34 -5.26
C ALA A 25 -4.96 5.44 -5.23
N VAL A 26 -5.52 6.56 -4.76
CA VAL A 26 -6.96 6.86 -4.77
C VAL A 26 -7.20 8.33 -5.18
N PRO A 27 -8.42 8.69 -5.64
CA PRO A 27 -8.75 10.07 -6.01
C PRO A 27 -8.69 11.07 -4.83
N PRO A 28 -8.44 12.38 -5.08
CA PRO A 28 -8.30 13.39 -4.03
C PRO A 28 -9.50 13.48 -3.10
N GLU A 29 -10.71 13.28 -3.62
CA GLU A 29 -11.96 13.31 -2.85
C GLU A 29 -11.96 12.23 -1.75
N ARG A 30 -11.40 11.06 -2.04
CA ARG A 30 -11.31 9.96 -1.08
C ARG A 30 -10.29 10.25 0.00
N VAL A 31 -9.13 10.79 -0.38
CA VAL A 31 -8.09 11.23 0.57
C VAL A 31 -8.64 12.33 1.48
N PHE A 32 -9.29 13.35 0.90
CA PHE A 32 -9.91 14.45 1.63
C PHE A 32 -10.93 13.96 2.66
N ARG A 33 -11.80 13.02 2.27
CA ARG A 33 -12.75 12.37 3.18
C ARG A 33 -12.04 11.64 4.32
N ALA A 34 -10.96 10.89 4.02
CA ALA A 34 -10.23 10.14 5.05
C ALA A 34 -9.60 11.04 6.12
N ILE A 35 -9.14 12.24 5.75
CA ILE A 35 -8.48 13.18 6.66
C ILE A 35 -9.43 14.18 7.35
N THR A 36 -10.74 14.14 7.07
CA THR A 36 -11.73 15.07 7.64
C THR A 36 -12.91 14.41 8.34
N ALA A 37 -13.35 13.24 7.88
CA ALA A 37 -14.60 12.67 8.36
C ALA A 37 -14.45 11.97 9.72
N GLU A 38 -15.41 12.23 10.61
CA GLU A 38 -15.47 11.65 11.96
C GLU A 38 -15.48 10.13 11.98
N ASP A 39 -16.15 9.51 11.01
CA ASP A 39 -16.23 8.06 10.85
C ASP A 39 -14.98 7.43 10.20
N GLN A 40 -14.02 8.25 9.75
CA GLN A 40 -12.83 7.78 9.03
C GLN A 40 -11.57 7.84 9.87
N ILE A 41 -11.32 8.96 10.56
CA ILE A 41 -10.06 9.16 11.29
C ILE A 41 -9.73 8.04 12.30
N PRO A 42 -10.68 7.56 13.14
CA PRO A 42 -10.40 6.48 14.09
C PRO A 42 -10.01 5.15 13.43
N LEU A 43 -10.33 4.95 12.15
CA LEU A 43 -10.02 3.70 11.44
C LEU A 43 -8.53 3.57 11.13
N TRP A 44 -7.85 4.69 10.85
CA TRP A 44 -6.48 4.67 10.33
C TRP A 44 -5.47 5.43 11.16
N TRP A 45 -5.89 6.43 11.95
CA TRP A 45 -4.94 7.28 12.66
C TRP A 45 -4.41 6.61 13.93
N GLY A 46 -3.43 5.73 13.74
CA GLY A 46 -2.70 5.08 14.82
C GLY A 46 -2.44 3.60 14.60
N ALA A 47 -1.67 3.02 15.52
CA ALA A 47 -1.41 1.60 15.63
C ALA A 47 -1.39 1.17 17.11
N ASP A 48 -1.88 -0.04 17.40
CA ASP A 48 -2.10 -0.51 18.78
C ASP A 48 -0.81 -0.63 19.59
N ASN A 49 0.32 -0.87 18.91
CA ASN A 49 1.65 -0.91 19.52
C ASN A 49 2.27 0.48 19.75
N MET A 50 1.58 1.56 19.40
CA MET A 50 2.07 2.93 19.54
C MET A 50 1.04 3.84 20.19
N TYR A 51 0.10 4.33 19.40
CA TYR A 51 -1.05 5.08 19.88
C TYR A 51 -2.16 4.93 18.85
N ARG A 52 -3.41 4.94 19.29
CA ARG A 52 -4.58 4.87 18.40
C ARG A 52 -5.60 5.92 18.75
N THR A 53 -6.05 6.66 17.73
CA THR A 53 -7.21 7.54 17.82
C THR A 53 -8.46 6.69 17.99
N THR A 54 -9.23 6.96 19.03
CA THR A 54 -10.47 6.24 19.36
C THR A 54 -11.72 7.05 19.06
N LYS A 55 -11.60 8.37 18.99
CA LYS A 55 -12.70 9.28 18.70
C LYS A 55 -12.21 10.51 17.95
N HIS A 56 -12.99 10.96 16.98
CA HIS A 56 -12.78 12.21 16.27
C HIS A 56 -14.10 12.97 16.17
N THR A 57 -14.05 14.28 16.38
CA THR A 57 -15.18 15.21 16.17
C THR A 57 -14.69 16.38 15.33
N ALA A 58 -15.46 16.79 14.32
CA ALA A 58 -15.04 17.81 13.37
C ALA A 58 -16.23 18.58 12.78
N ASP A 59 -16.22 19.90 12.95
CA ASP A 59 -17.08 20.83 12.20
C ASP A 59 -16.32 21.33 10.97
N VAL A 60 -16.37 20.58 9.86
CA VAL A 60 -15.51 20.76 8.67
C VAL A 60 -15.94 21.97 7.83
N ARG A 61 -15.68 23.16 8.35
CA ARG A 61 -15.88 24.47 7.71
C ARG A 61 -14.91 25.48 8.32
N PRO A 62 -14.57 26.60 7.64
CA PRO A 62 -13.78 27.65 8.23
C PRO A 62 -14.37 28.14 9.58
N GLY A 63 -13.52 28.23 10.60
CA GLY A 63 -13.87 28.55 11.98
C GLY A 63 -14.52 27.40 12.77
N GLY A 64 -14.71 26.22 12.19
CA GLY A 64 -15.22 25.05 12.90
C GLY A 64 -14.13 24.37 13.72
N ALA A 65 -14.50 23.86 14.89
CA ALA A 65 -13.56 23.17 15.79
C ALA A 65 -13.39 21.70 15.41
N TRP A 66 -12.21 21.14 15.70
CA TRP A 66 -11.94 19.72 15.60
C TRP A 66 -11.20 19.20 16.84
N ARG A 67 -11.41 17.92 17.14
CA ARG A 67 -10.77 17.23 18.26
C ARG A 67 -10.59 15.76 17.95
N SER A 68 -9.39 15.25 18.23
CA SER A 68 -9.06 13.82 18.22
C SER A 68 -8.67 13.37 19.63
N GLU A 69 -9.20 12.24 20.06
CA GLU A 69 -8.89 11.58 21.33
C GLU A 69 -8.36 10.19 21.04
N GLY A 70 -7.41 9.73 21.84
CA GLY A 70 -6.80 8.41 21.64
C GLY A 70 -6.10 7.87 22.86
N LYS A 71 -5.51 6.68 22.69
CA LYS A 71 -4.75 5.97 23.74
C LYS A 71 -3.36 5.63 23.25
N GLY A 72 -2.35 5.82 24.09
CA GLY A 72 -1.01 5.30 23.88
C GLY A 72 -0.93 3.79 24.17
N ALA A 73 0.16 3.16 23.76
CA ALA A 73 0.44 1.74 24.02
C ALA A 73 0.59 1.44 25.53
N ASP A 74 0.90 2.46 26.34
CA ASP A 74 0.91 2.42 27.79
C ASP A 74 -0.50 2.55 28.42
N GLY A 75 -1.54 2.66 27.59
CA GLY A 75 -2.93 2.83 28.00
C GLY A 75 -3.31 4.26 28.38
N ARG A 76 -2.38 5.22 28.38
CA ARG A 76 -2.68 6.62 28.74
C ARG A 76 -3.47 7.31 27.64
N GLU A 77 -4.46 8.10 28.05
CA GLU A 77 -5.28 8.87 27.12
C GLU A 77 -4.56 10.16 26.70
N PHE A 78 -4.74 10.53 25.44
CA PHE A 78 -4.27 11.80 24.89
C PHE A 78 -5.37 12.45 24.06
N HIS A 79 -5.21 13.75 23.81
CA HIS A 79 -6.05 14.46 22.87
C HIS A 79 -5.25 15.51 22.11
N VAL A 80 -5.71 15.86 20.92
CA VAL A 80 -5.23 16.99 20.11
C VAL A 80 -6.46 17.67 19.53
N GLY A 81 -6.41 18.97 19.31
CA GLY A 81 -7.48 19.66 18.62
C GLY A 81 -7.05 20.98 18.03
N GLY A 82 -8.03 21.70 17.49
CA GLY A 82 -7.83 23.00 16.88
C GLY A 82 -9.08 23.47 16.17
N GLU A 83 -8.89 24.34 15.19
CA GLU A 83 -9.92 24.97 14.38
C GLU A 83 -9.50 24.89 12.91
N TYR A 84 -10.47 24.68 12.01
CA TYR A 84 -10.24 24.76 10.57
C TYR A 84 -10.13 26.22 10.14
N LEU A 85 -9.01 26.59 9.52
CA LEU A 85 -8.77 27.93 9.00
C LEU A 85 -9.26 28.06 7.56
N GLU A 86 -9.08 27.01 6.75
CA GLU A 86 -9.44 26.96 5.34
C GLU A 86 -9.90 25.55 4.99
N VAL A 87 -11.00 25.43 4.25
CA VAL A 87 -11.56 24.15 3.80
C VAL A 87 -11.98 24.30 2.34
N GLU A 88 -11.22 23.70 1.43
CA GLU A 88 -11.48 23.72 -0.02
C GLU A 88 -11.45 22.28 -0.55
N PRO A 89 -12.57 21.53 -0.45
CA PRO A 89 -12.60 20.15 -0.92
C PRO A 89 -12.48 20.06 -2.45
N PRO A 90 -11.76 19.08 -3.00
CA PRO A 90 -10.89 18.11 -2.32
C PRO A 90 -9.42 18.55 -2.29
N ARG A 91 -9.12 19.84 -2.48
CA ARG A 91 -7.78 20.33 -2.86
C ARG A 91 -6.93 20.76 -1.67
N ARG A 92 -7.55 21.35 -0.64
CA ARG A 92 -6.81 22.04 0.42
C ARG A 92 -7.55 22.05 1.74
N LEU A 93 -6.81 21.84 2.82
CA LEU A 93 -7.29 21.90 4.20
C LEU A 93 -6.23 22.57 5.07
N VAL A 94 -6.59 23.65 5.76
CA VAL A 94 -5.72 24.31 6.73
C VAL A 94 -6.39 24.26 8.08
N MET A 95 -5.67 23.80 9.10
CA MET A 95 -6.17 23.69 10.47
C MET A 95 -5.11 24.15 11.47
N THR A 96 -5.53 24.70 12.59
CA THR A 96 -4.64 24.86 13.74
C THR A 96 -4.41 23.50 14.40
N TRP A 97 -3.29 23.39 15.11
CA TRP A 97 -2.88 22.19 15.82
C TRP A 97 -2.44 22.57 17.23
N LYS A 98 -3.17 22.05 18.22
CA LYS A 98 -2.88 22.22 19.64
C LYS A 98 -2.69 20.86 20.29
N ALA A 99 -1.42 20.56 20.58
CA ALA A 99 -1.00 19.33 21.23
C ALA A 99 -0.64 19.61 22.71
N PRO A 100 -1.27 18.96 23.70
CA PRO A 100 -1.05 19.24 25.12
C PRO A 100 0.40 19.04 25.58
N TRP A 101 1.13 18.13 24.92
CA TRP A 101 2.54 17.86 25.21
C TRP A 101 3.50 18.94 24.67
N ASP A 102 3.00 19.87 23.86
CA ASP A 102 3.77 20.97 23.26
C ASP A 102 3.40 22.34 23.90
N GLY A 103 2.83 22.28 25.11
CA GLY A 103 2.39 23.46 25.88
C GLY A 103 1.16 24.14 25.31
N ASP A 104 1.07 25.47 25.49
CA ASP A 104 -0.04 26.30 24.99
C ASP A 104 0.16 26.78 23.54
N GLN A 105 1.15 26.23 22.84
CA GLN A 105 1.47 26.65 21.48
C GLN A 105 0.41 26.16 20.49
N VAL A 106 0.06 27.05 19.56
CA VAL A 106 -0.85 26.74 18.46
C VAL A 106 -0.05 26.83 17.16
N THR A 107 0.12 25.69 16.50
CA THR A 107 0.79 25.58 15.20
C THR A 107 -0.25 25.45 14.08
N THR A 108 0.19 25.48 12.83
CA THR A 108 -0.70 25.37 11.66
C THR A 108 -0.29 24.18 10.80
N VAL A 109 -1.28 23.37 10.41
CA VAL A 109 -1.12 22.24 9.48
C VAL A 109 -1.88 22.55 8.20
N THR A 110 -1.19 22.45 7.08
CA THR A 110 -1.75 22.61 5.73
C THR A 110 -1.62 21.29 4.98
N TYR A 111 -2.74 20.75 4.52
CA TYR A 111 -2.79 19.67 3.54
C TYR A 111 -3.08 20.27 2.17
N THR A 112 -2.30 19.86 1.18
CA THR A 112 -2.53 20.13 -0.24
C THR A 112 -2.65 18.79 -0.96
N LEU A 113 -3.74 18.60 -1.70
CA LEU A 113 -4.04 17.38 -2.46
C LEU A 113 -4.04 17.69 -3.96
N GLU A 114 -3.13 17.06 -4.68
CA GLU A 114 -2.99 17.22 -6.13
C GLU A 114 -3.28 15.89 -6.83
N ALA A 115 -4.17 15.91 -7.81
CA ALA A 115 -4.37 14.76 -8.69
C ALA A 115 -3.10 14.51 -9.51
N VAL A 116 -2.67 13.25 -9.57
CA VAL A 116 -1.55 12.77 -10.39
C VAL A 116 -2.01 11.52 -11.14
N ASP A 117 -1.31 11.11 -12.19
CA ASP A 117 -1.71 10.00 -13.08
C ASP A 117 -2.11 8.71 -12.34
N ASN A 118 -1.47 8.44 -11.19
CA ASN A 118 -1.67 7.23 -10.40
C ASN A 118 -2.41 7.46 -9.07
N GLY A 119 -3.11 8.58 -8.89
CA GLY A 119 -3.90 8.87 -7.68
C GLY A 119 -3.73 10.30 -7.18
N THR A 120 -3.37 10.46 -5.92
CA THR A 120 -3.24 11.75 -5.25
C THR A 120 -1.88 11.93 -4.64
N ARG A 121 -1.21 13.05 -4.94
CA ARG A 121 -0.09 13.53 -4.15
C ARG A 121 -0.62 14.36 -3.00
N LEU A 122 -0.43 13.88 -1.78
CA LEU A 122 -0.69 14.63 -0.56
C LEU A 122 0.62 15.28 -0.12
N THR A 123 0.61 16.60 0.02
CA THR A 123 1.67 17.37 0.67
C THR A 123 1.14 17.97 1.97
N LEU A 124 1.86 17.74 3.06
CA LEU A 124 1.59 18.30 4.37
C LEU A 124 2.68 19.30 4.73
N ARG A 125 2.28 20.50 5.12
CA ARG A 125 3.17 21.50 5.72
C ARG A 125 2.72 21.77 7.15
N HIS A 126 3.64 21.76 8.10
CA HIS A 126 3.36 22.09 9.51
C HIS A 126 4.28 23.24 9.94
N ASP A 127 3.68 24.38 10.28
CA ASP A 127 4.32 25.64 10.61
C ASP A 127 4.15 26.03 12.08
N GLY A 128 5.02 26.92 12.55
CA GLY A 128 4.85 27.61 13.84
C GLY A 128 5.72 27.05 14.97
N PHE A 129 6.72 26.21 14.67
CA PHE A 129 7.63 25.71 15.70
C PHE A 129 8.60 26.78 16.21
N GLY A 130 8.98 27.76 15.39
CA GLY A 130 9.97 28.77 15.77
C GLY A 130 11.27 28.11 16.26
N SER A 131 11.77 28.52 17.42
CA SER A 131 12.98 27.95 18.03
C SER A 131 12.80 26.57 18.68
N ARG A 132 11.61 25.96 18.61
CA ARG A 132 11.30 24.65 19.21
C ARG A 132 11.79 23.51 18.32
N HIS A 133 13.10 23.43 18.14
CA HIS A 133 13.72 22.51 17.17
C HIS A 133 13.45 21.03 17.48
N ASP A 134 13.43 20.64 18.76
CA ASP A 134 13.15 19.25 19.14
C ASP A 134 11.69 18.88 18.86
N SER A 135 10.74 19.75 19.23
CA SER A 135 9.32 19.57 18.90
C SER A 135 9.09 19.48 17.38
N CYS A 136 9.79 20.29 16.58
CA CYS A 136 9.75 20.21 15.13
C CYS A 136 10.25 18.85 14.60
N ARG A 137 11.36 18.33 15.12
CA ARG A 137 11.89 17.00 14.74
C ARG A 137 10.97 15.85 15.15
N ASP A 138 10.40 15.93 16.35
CA ASP A 138 9.51 14.90 16.88
C ASP A 138 8.20 14.83 16.08
N HIS A 139 7.59 15.99 15.81
CA HIS A 139 6.41 16.06 14.95
C HIS A 139 6.71 15.61 13.52
N CYS A 140 7.90 15.90 12.97
CA CYS A 140 8.30 15.45 11.64
C CYS A 140 8.31 13.92 11.55
N SER A 141 8.93 13.25 12.53
CA SER A 141 8.93 11.79 12.64
C SER A 141 7.51 11.22 12.85
N GLY A 142 6.66 11.98 13.55
CA GLY A 142 5.24 11.69 13.70
C GLY A 142 4.48 11.70 12.38
N TRP A 143 4.65 12.75 11.57
CA TRP A 143 3.94 12.90 10.29
C TRP A 143 4.30 11.86 9.26
N GLU A 144 5.58 11.48 9.16
CA GLU A 144 5.98 10.39 8.24
C GLU A 144 5.20 9.11 8.55
N ARG A 145 5.05 8.77 9.83
CA ARG A 145 4.28 7.62 10.28
C ARG A 145 2.79 7.76 10.04
N VAL A 146 2.21 8.91 10.37
CA VAL A 146 0.78 9.20 10.20
C VAL A 146 0.38 9.09 8.72
N LEU A 147 1.19 9.62 7.81
CA LEU A 147 0.94 9.49 6.38
C LEU A 147 1.10 8.05 5.88
N GLY A 148 1.97 7.25 6.51
CA GLY A 148 2.08 5.81 6.26
C GLY A 148 0.78 5.08 6.58
N TRP A 149 0.23 5.28 7.79
CA TRP A 149 -1.03 4.66 8.19
C TRP A 149 -2.22 5.07 7.30
N LEU A 150 -2.28 6.35 6.90
CA LEU A 150 -3.29 6.82 5.95
C LEU A 150 -3.18 6.09 4.60
N GLY A 151 -1.96 5.98 4.07
CA GLY A 151 -1.69 5.27 2.83
C GLY A 151 -2.11 3.80 2.90
N ASP A 152 -1.71 3.09 3.96
CA ASP A 152 -2.04 1.67 4.16
C ASP A 152 -3.54 1.43 4.26
N PHE A 153 -4.26 2.27 5.01
CA PHE A 153 -5.72 2.21 5.12
C PHE A 153 -6.42 2.37 3.76
N LEU A 154 -6.01 3.38 2.99
CA LEU A 154 -6.61 3.66 1.68
C LEU A 154 -6.25 2.59 0.65
N ALA A 155 -5.07 1.98 0.73
CA ALA A 155 -4.70 0.84 -0.11
C ALA A 155 -5.53 -0.41 0.22
N ALA A 156 -5.74 -0.68 1.51
CA ALA A 156 -6.53 -1.83 1.98
C ALA A 156 -8.01 -1.71 1.56
N GLU A 157 -8.61 -0.51 1.65
CA GLU A 157 -10.00 -0.26 1.25
C GLU A 157 -10.19 -0.32 -0.27
N ALA A 158 -9.19 0.14 -1.05
CA ALA A 158 -9.19 0.05 -2.51
C ALA A 158 -9.01 -1.39 -3.04
N GLY A 159 -9.00 -2.40 -2.17
CA GLY A 159 -8.77 -3.80 -2.54
C GLY A 159 -7.35 -4.09 -2.99
N THR A 160 -6.41 -3.15 -2.79
CA THR A 160 -5.00 -3.36 -3.14
C THR A 160 -4.33 -4.15 -2.03
N LYS A 161 -4.70 -5.43 -1.90
CA LYS A 161 -3.86 -6.38 -1.14
C LYS A 161 -2.50 -6.41 -1.83
N PRO A 162 -1.38 -6.33 -1.07
CA PRO A 162 -0.09 -6.61 -1.67
C PRO A 162 -0.16 -7.99 -2.29
N ALA A 163 0.03 -8.07 -3.61
CA ALA A 163 -0.12 -9.32 -4.33
C ALA A 163 0.84 -10.37 -3.75
N ALA A 164 0.30 -11.49 -3.32
CA ALA A 164 1.06 -12.63 -2.86
C ALA A 164 1.86 -13.22 -4.04
N VAL A 165 3.00 -13.83 -3.69
CA VAL A 165 3.85 -14.51 -4.66
C VAL A 165 3.70 -16.01 -4.47
N PHE A 166 3.51 -16.73 -5.56
CA PHE A 166 3.30 -18.17 -5.58
C PHE A 166 4.38 -18.86 -6.39
N HIS A 167 4.93 -19.94 -5.83
CA HIS A 167 5.72 -20.91 -6.55
C HIS A 167 4.77 -21.90 -7.22
N CYS A 168 4.76 -21.88 -8.56
CA CYS A 168 3.94 -22.76 -9.38
C CYS A 168 4.87 -23.76 -10.09
N ARG A 169 4.75 -25.04 -9.74
CA ARG A 169 5.50 -26.15 -10.34
C ARG A 169 4.62 -26.90 -11.33
N LEU A 170 4.92 -26.79 -12.62
CA LEU A 170 4.32 -27.59 -13.68
C LEU A 170 4.96 -28.97 -13.71
N ILE A 171 4.17 -29.99 -13.40
CA ILE A 171 4.59 -31.40 -13.43
C ILE A 171 4.14 -32.01 -14.76
N PRO A 172 5.07 -32.50 -15.60
CA PRO A 172 4.72 -33.16 -16.85
C PRO A 172 4.05 -34.52 -16.63
N PRO A 173 3.38 -35.08 -17.65
CA PRO A 173 2.69 -36.37 -17.52
C PRO A 173 3.61 -37.57 -17.31
N ARG A 174 4.90 -37.43 -17.62
CA ARG A 174 5.92 -38.48 -17.45
C ARG A 174 7.31 -37.88 -17.15
N PRO A 175 8.19 -38.59 -16.41
CA PRO A 175 9.50 -38.05 -16.00
C PRO A 175 10.46 -37.74 -17.15
N ASP A 176 10.39 -38.49 -18.24
CA ASP A 176 11.23 -38.36 -19.43
C ASP A 176 10.66 -37.40 -20.47
N PHE A 177 9.54 -36.72 -20.17
CA PHE A 177 8.76 -35.89 -21.11
C PHE A 177 9.64 -34.93 -21.90
N ALA A 178 10.53 -34.19 -21.22
CA ALA A 178 11.40 -33.19 -21.85
C ALA A 178 12.37 -33.79 -22.89
N PHE A 179 12.60 -35.09 -22.86
CA PHE A 179 13.48 -35.82 -23.78
C PHE A 179 12.72 -36.62 -24.84
N THR A 180 11.42 -36.88 -24.64
CA THR A 180 10.58 -37.74 -25.50
C THR A 180 9.36 -37.03 -26.08
N LEU A 181 9.49 -35.73 -26.36
CA LEU A 181 8.42 -34.91 -26.95
C LEU A 181 8.03 -35.38 -28.37
N THR A 182 6.76 -35.72 -28.55
CA THR A 182 6.13 -35.83 -29.87
C THR A 182 5.96 -34.46 -30.53
N ASP A 183 5.72 -34.40 -31.84
CA ASP A 183 5.52 -33.11 -32.52
C ASP A 183 4.26 -32.37 -32.06
N ALA A 184 3.21 -33.11 -31.68
CA ALA A 184 2.03 -32.55 -31.04
C ALA A 184 2.37 -31.92 -29.67
N GLU A 185 3.17 -32.61 -28.85
CA GLU A 185 3.60 -32.08 -27.54
C GLU A 185 4.57 -30.90 -27.68
N LYS A 186 5.44 -30.87 -28.69
CA LYS A 186 6.28 -29.68 -29.00
C LYS A 186 5.40 -28.47 -29.34
N THR A 187 4.34 -28.68 -30.13
CA THR A 187 3.38 -27.63 -30.48
C THR A 187 2.63 -27.12 -29.25
N LEU A 188 2.28 -28.03 -28.33
CA LEU A 188 1.68 -27.67 -27.06
C LEU A 188 2.64 -26.86 -26.17
N MET A 189 3.92 -27.28 -26.06
CA MET A 189 4.94 -26.55 -25.29
C MET A 189 5.24 -25.16 -25.86
N LYS A 190 5.13 -24.99 -27.18
CA LYS A 190 5.18 -23.67 -27.79
C LYS A 190 4.02 -22.80 -27.33
N SER A 191 2.79 -23.33 -27.38
CA SER A 191 1.59 -22.60 -26.94
C SER A 191 1.65 -22.22 -25.45
N HIS A 192 2.13 -23.14 -24.61
CA HIS A 192 2.44 -22.91 -23.20
C HIS A 192 3.44 -21.77 -23.00
N SER A 193 4.56 -21.81 -23.73
CA SER A 193 5.59 -20.76 -23.66
C SER A 193 5.04 -19.40 -24.09
N ASP A 194 4.25 -19.35 -25.16
CA ASP A 194 3.63 -18.12 -25.65
C ASP A 194 2.63 -17.54 -24.64
N TYR A 195 1.82 -18.39 -24.00
CA TYR A 195 0.93 -18.01 -22.91
C TYR A 195 1.68 -17.39 -21.71
N LEU A 196 2.73 -18.07 -21.23
CA LEU A 196 3.52 -17.56 -20.10
C LEU A 196 4.31 -16.30 -20.44
N ARG A 197 4.76 -16.12 -21.69
CA ARG A 197 5.33 -14.85 -22.16
C ARG A 197 4.30 -13.72 -22.12
N GLY A 198 3.05 -13.99 -22.49
CA GLY A 198 1.95 -13.04 -22.33
C GLY A 198 1.76 -12.64 -20.87
N LYS A 199 1.71 -13.62 -19.95
CA LYS A 199 1.56 -13.36 -18.52
C LYS A 199 2.76 -12.67 -17.87
N LEU A 200 3.96 -12.90 -18.39
CA LEU A 200 5.17 -12.17 -18.03
C LEU A 200 5.06 -10.69 -18.44
N ALA A 201 4.61 -10.41 -19.67
CA ALA A 201 4.41 -9.04 -20.16
C ALA A 201 3.30 -8.29 -19.41
N GLU A 202 2.25 -8.99 -18.97
CA GLU A 202 1.18 -8.45 -18.11
C GLU A 202 1.66 -8.18 -16.66
N GLY A 203 2.78 -8.75 -16.24
CA GLY A 203 3.32 -8.65 -14.87
C GLY A 203 2.73 -9.63 -13.85
N SER A 204 1.85 -10.53 -14.29
CA SER A 204 1.25 -11.59 -13.46
C SER A 204 2.19 -12.78 -13.25
N VAL A 205 3.16 -12.99 -14.16
CA VAL A 205 4.30 -13.90 -13.97
C VAL A 205 5.56 -13.05 -13.81
N ILE A 206 6.40 -13.38 -12.83
CA ILE A 206 7.67 -12.69 -12.55
C ILE A 206 8.81 -13.36 -13.33
N LEU A 207 8.83 -14.69 -13.32
CA LEU A 207 9.76 -15.50 -14.09
C LEU A 207 9.17 -16.89 -14.33
N PHE A 208 9.59 -17.54 -15.40
CA PHE A 208 9.27 -18.94 -15.66
C PHE A 208 10.38 -19.63 -16.45
N GLY A 209 10.45 -20.96 -16.38
CA GLY A 209 11.40 -21.74 -17.16
C GLY A 209 11.50 -23.20 -16.73
N PRO A 210 12.15 -24.05 -17.53
CA PRO A 210 12.38 -25.44 -17.16
C PRO A 210 13.44 -25.55 -16.05
N VAL A 211 13.21 -26.45 -15.10
CA VAL A 211 14.15 -26.85 -14.06
C VAL A 211 14.69 -28.24 -14.40
N ALA A 212 16.01 -28.33 -14.53
CA ALA A 212 16.73 -29.56 -14.83
C ALA A 212 16.95 -30.41 -13.57
N ASP A 213 15.85 -30.89 -12.98
CA ASP A 213 15.88 -31.77 -11.82
C ASP A 213 16.31 -33.19 -12.24
N PRO A 214 17.34 -33.79 -11.60
CA PRO A 214 17.79 -35.16 -11.89
C PRO A 214 16.68 -36.22 -11.74
N ALA A 215 15.66 -35.98 -10.92
CA ALA A 215 14.51 -36.87 -10.77
C ALA A 215 13.49 -36.77 -11.93
N GLY A 216 13.66 -35.80 -12.82
CA GLY A 216 12.79 -35.54 -13.97
C GLY A 216 12.54 -34.04 -14.15
N PRO A 217 12.79 -33.46 -15.34
CA PRO A 217 12.57 -32.03 -15.57
C PRO A 217 11.13 -31.58 -15.32
N TRP A 218 10.96 -30.37 -14.79
CA TRP A 218 9.65 -29.75 -14.50
C TRP A 218 9.67 -28.25 -14.80
N GLY A 219 8.51 -27.59 -14.88
CA GLY A 219 8.42 -26.15 -15.17
C GLY A 219 8.28 -25.30 -13.90
N LEU A 220 9.15 -24.31 -13.71
CA LEU A 220 9.03 -23.29 -12.68
C LEU A 220 8.23 -22.11 -13.21
N GLY A 221 7.31 -21.59 -12.40
CA GLY A 221 6.71 -20.27 -12.56
C GLY A 221 6.63 -19.56 -11.22
N ILE A 222 7.11 -18.32 -11.14
CA ILE A 222 6.88 -17.43 -10.00
C ILE A 222 5.77 -16.47 -10.40
N VAL A 223 4.62 -16.60 -9.75
CA VAL A 223 3.37 -15.92 -10.11
C VAL A 223 3.02 -14.88 -9.05
N ARG A 224 2.60 -13.70 -9.49
CA ARG A 224 2.03 -12.67 -8.65
C ARG A 224 0.50 -12.72 -8.78
N ALA A 225 -0.20 -12.93 -7.67
CA ALA A 225 -1.66 -12.95 -7.63
C ALA A 225 -2.18 -12.40 -6.30
N GLU A 226 -3.43 -11.94 -6.25
CA GLU A 226 -4.03 -11.43 -5.00
C GLU A 226 -4.16 -12.53 -3.94
N ASP A 227 -4.48 -13.75 -4.36
CA ASP A 227 -4.66 -14.93 -3.52
C ASP A 227 -4.39 -16.22 -4.32
N GLU A 228 -4.56 -17.37 -3.66
CA GLU A 228 -4.35 -18.68 -4.30
C GLU A 228 -5.36 -18.92 -5.43
N ALA A 229 -6.58 -18.39 -5.34
CA ALA A 229 -7.59 -18.54 -6.38
C ALA A 229 -7.16 -17.83 -7.67
N GLY A 230 -6.56 -16.64 -7.57
CA GLY A 230 -5.97 -15.93 -8.70
C GLY A 230 -4.79 -16.69 -9.32
N ALA A 231 -3.89 -17.25 -8.50
CA ALA A 231 -2.79 -18.08 -9.00
C ALA A 231 -3.31 -19.34 -9.72
N ARG A 232 -4.35 -19.97 -9.14
CA ARG A 232 -5.01 -21.15 -9.73
C ARG A 232 -5.70 -20.84 -11.05
N ALA A 233 -6.40 -19.71 -11.15
CA ALA A 233 -7.01 -19.28 -12.40
C ALA A 233 -5.97 -19.10 -13.53
N LEU A 234 -4.80 -18.56 -13.21
CA LEU A 234 -3.70 -18.44 -14.17
C LEU A 234 -3.18 -19.81 -14.62
N THR A 235 -2.96 -20.74 -13.69
CA THR A 235 -2.48 -22.09 -14.04
C THR A 235 -3.53 -22.93 -14.76
N ASP A 236 -4.81 -22.79 -14.43
CA ASP A 236 -5.91 -23.48 -15.12
C ASP A 236 -6.11 -22.95 -16.54
N GLY A 237 -5.71 -21.69 -16.80
CA GLY A 237 -5.66 -21.08 -18.12
C GLY A 237 -4.51 -21.58 -18.99
N ASP A 238 -3.53 -22.27 -18.42
CA ASP A 238 -2.35 -22.75 -19.15
C ASP A 238 -2.73 -23.80 -20.21
N PRO A 239 -2.26 -23.66 -21.47
CA PRO A 239 -2.54 -24.63 -22.53
C PRO A 239 -2.21 -26.08 -22.16
N THR A 240 -1.17 -26.32 -21.36
CA THR A 240 -0.79 -27.68 -20.91
C THR A 240 -1.86 -28.31 -20.03
N VAL A 241 -2.43 -27.55 -19.10
CA VAL A 241 -3.51 -28.01 -18.23
C VAL A 241 -4.79 -28.20 -19.03
N ARG A 242 -5.15 -27.22 -19.87
CA ARG A 242 -6.38 -27.28 -20.70
C ARG A 242 -6.37 -28.39 -21.73
N SER A 243 -5.19 -28.88 -22.13
CA SER A 243 -5.05 -29.98 -23.08
C SER A 243 -5.60 -31.32 -22.55
N GLY A 244 -5.70 -31.49 -21.22
CA GLY A 244 -6.08 -32.75 -20.60
C GLY A 244 -5.04 -33.87 -20.73
N LEU A 245 -3.82 -33.58 -21.20
CA LEU A 245 -2.76 -34.57 -21.41
C LEU A 245 -1.98 -34.94 -20.14
N GLY A 246 -2.59 -34.78 -18.96
CA GLY A 246 -2.01 -35.21 -17.68
C GLY A 246 -0.98 -34.27 -17.03
N PHE A 247 -0.83 -33.05 -17.56
CA PHE A 247 -0.08 -32.00 -16.87
C PHE A 247 -0.84 -31.50 -15.64
N ARG A 248 -0.10 -31.14 -14.59
CA ARG A 248 -0.69 -30.55 -13.38
C ARG A 248 0.24 -29.51 -12.76
N TYR A 249 -0.36 -28.55 -12.07
CA TYR A 249 0.38 -27.61 -11.24
C TYR A 249 0.30 -27.97 -9.77
N GLU A 250 1.44 -27.83 -9.09
CA GLU A 250 1.50 -27.63 -7.65
C GLU A 250 1.70 -26.14 -7.39
N ILE A 251 0.84 -25.55 -6.57
CA ILE A 251 0.80 -24.10 -6.29
C ILE A 251 1.06 -23.92 -4.81
N LEU A 252 2.15 -23.23 -4.47
CA LEU A 252 2.55 -23.00 -3.08
C LEU A 252 2.76 -21.50 -2.83
N PRO A 253 2.14 -20.90 -1.81
CA PRO A 253 2.43 -19.52 -1.45
C PRO A 253 3.88 -19.40 -0.95
N MET A 254 4.59 -18.39 -1.42
CA MET A 254 5.91 -18.05 -0.89
C MET A 254 5.74 -17.28 0.42
N MET A 255 6.37 -17.76 1.50
CA MET A 255 6.32 -17.10 2.81
C MET A 255 6.94 -15.69 2.79
N SER A 256 7.94 -15.50 1.93
CA SER A 256 8.58 -14.20 1.65
C SER A 256 9.24 -14.26 0.27
N ALA A 257 9.25 -13.13 -0.44
CA ALA A 257 9.92 -12.98 -1.73
C ALA A 257 10.69 -11.65 -1.75
N VAL A 258 11.95 -11.71 -2.13
CA VAL A 258 12.77 -10.52 -2.44
C VAL A 258 12.86 -10.45 -3.96
N MET A 259 12.45 -9.32 -4.53
CA MET A 259 12.33 -9.10 -5.98
C MET A 259 13.17 -7.92 -6.41
#